data_AF-A0A3D0WXW5-F1
#
_entry.id   AF-A0A3D0WXW5-F1
#
_cell.length_a   1.000
_cell.length_b   1.000
_cell.length_c   1.000
_cell.angle_alpha   90.00
_cell.angle_beta   90.00
_cell.angle_gamma   90.00
#
_symmetry.space_group_name_H-M   'P 1'
#
loop_
_entity.id
_entity.type
_entity.pdbx_description
1 polymer ?
#
loop_
_entity_poly.entity_id
_entity_poly.type
_entity_poly.pdbx_seq_one_letter_code
_entity_poly.pdbx_strand_id
1 'polypeptide(L)' 'GGPVGLETLAAAIGEEAVTIEDVYEPYLMQIGFLSRTPRGRCATPAAYRHLGLKPPEPPGSGQQSLF' A
#
# COMPACT_ATOMS: atom_id res chain seq x y z
N GLY A 1 1.31 -9.75 0.03
CA GLY A 1 0.74 -8.39 0.00
C GLY A 1 0.19 -8.01 1.35
N GLY A 2 1.06 -7.94 2.37
CA GLY A 2 0.75 -7.37 3.67
C GLY A 2 1.38 -5.98 3.83
N PRO A 3 1.13 -5.28 4.95
CA PRO A 3 1.71 -3.97 5.21
C PRO A 3 3.23 -4.06 5.31
N VAL A 4 3.94 -3.17 4.60
CA VAL A 4 5.41 -3.08 4.59
C VAL A 4 5.88 -1.82 5.32
N GLY A 5 7.00 -1.91 6.05
CA GLY A 5 7.60 -0.76 6.73
C GLY A 5 8.18 0.24 5.73
N LEU A 6 8.16 1.53 6.07
CA LEU A 6 8.77 2.58 5.24
C LEU A 6 10.26 2.35 5.08
N GLU A 7 10.96 2.05 6.16
CA GLU A 7 12.39 1.71 6.17
C GLU A 7 12.72 0.58 5.20
N THR A 8 11.86 -0.42 5.11
CA THR A 8 12.05 -1.55 4.17
C THR A 8 11.84 -1.13 2.72
N LEU A 9 10.86 -0.26 2.45
CA LEU A 9 10.65 0.30 1.11
C LEU A 9 11.81 1.21 0.70
N ALA A 10 12.26 2.08 1.60
CA ALA A 10 13.41 2.95 1.44
C ALA A 10 14.67 2.16 1.08
N ALA A 11 14.99 1.13 1.86
CA ALA A 11 16.12 0.25 1.60
C ALA A 11 16.02 -0.49 0.25
N ALA A 12 14.81 -0.89 -0.17
CA ALA A 12 14.60 -1.58 -1.44
C ALA A 12 14.75 -0.67 -2.67
N ILE A 13 14.41 0.62 -2.52
CA ILE A 13 14.47 1.62 -3.60
C ILE A 13 15.83 2.34 -3.60
N GLY A 14 16.57 2.30 -2.48
CA GLY A 14 17.84 3.01 -2.32
C GLY A 14 17.67 4.51 -2.05
N GLU A 15 16.51 4.90 -1.52
CA GLU A 15 16.12 6.28 -1.24
C GLU A 15 15.95 6.51 0.26
N GLU A 16 15.98 7.76 0.72
CA GLU A 16 15.69 8.09 2.11
C GLU A 16 14.20 7.92 2.42
N ALA A 17 13.90 7.36 3.59
CA ALA A 17 12.52 7.16 4.06
C ALA A 17 11.71 8.47 4.07
N VAL A 18 12.33 9.57 4.51
CA VAL A 18 11.75 10.92 4.50
C VAL A 18 11.39 11.37 3.09
N THR A 19 12.24 11.13 2.09
CA THR A 19 11.95 11.51 0.71
C THR A 19 10.73 10.77 0.20
N ILE A 20 10.60 9.47 0.50
CA ILE A 20 9.41 8.69 0.14
C ILE A 20 8.17 9.29 0.80
N GLU A 21 8.23 9.57 2.10
CA GLU A 21 7.12 10.12 2.88
C GLU A 21 6.68 11.53 2.42
N ASP A 22 7.63 12.43 2.16
CA ASP A 22 7.33 13.84 1.88
C ASP A 22 7.07 14.10 0.39
N VAL A 23 7.65 13.31 -0.52
CA VAL A 23 7.58 13.55 -1.96
C VAL A 23 6.64 12.57 -2.65
N TYR A 24 6.77 11.28 -2.38
CA TYR A 24 6.08 10.24 -3.15
C TYR A 24 4.71 9.89 -2.59
N GLU A 25 4.60 9.73 -1.27
CA GLU A 25 3.36 9.33 -0.63
C GLU A 25 2.19 10.29 -0.89
N PRO A 26 2.34 11.64 -0.85
CA PRO A 26 1.22 12.55 -1.09
C PRO A 26 0.54 12.29 -2.44
N TYR A 27 1.33 12.07 -3.48
CA TYR A 27 0.82 11.77 -4.81
C TYR A 27 0.16 10.38 -4.87
N LEU A 28 0.84 9.35 -4.36
CA LEU A 28 0.34 7.97 -4.38
C LEU A 28 -0.93 7.79 -3.56
N MET A 29 -1.07 8.54 -2.46
CA MET A 29 -2.28 8.57 -1.65
C MET A 29 -3.42 9.32 -2.36
N GLN A 30 -3.11 10.44 -3.00
CA GLN A 30 -4.11 11.24 -3.75
C GLN A 30 -4.73 10.46 -4.90
N ILE A 31 -3.94 9.67 -5.65
CA ILE A 31 -4.46 8.81 -6.73
C ILE A 31 -5.04 7.49 -6.21
N GLY A 32 -5.05 7.28 -4.88
CA GLY A 32 -5.62 6.10 -4.24
C GLY A 32 -4.82 4.82 -4.44
N PHE A 33 -3.51 4.89 -4.67
CA PHE A 33 -2.61 3.75 -4.89
C PHE A 33 -1.94 3.26 -3.60
N LEU A 34 -1.83 4.12 -2.60
CA LEU A 34 -1.19 3.82 -1.33
C LEU A 34 -2.12 4.13 -0.15
N SER A 35 -2.15 3.25 0.84
CA SER A 35 -2.81 3.46 2.13
C SER A 35 -1.79 3.38 3.27
N ARG A 36 -1.79 4.37 4.16
CA ARG A 36 -1.08 4.30 5.45
C ARG A 36 -1.90 3.48 6.44
N THR A 37 -1.24 2.61 7.17
CA THR A 37 -1.83 1.84 8.27
C THR A 37 -0.87 1.86 9.47
N PRO A 38 -1.34 1.60 10.70
CA PRO A 38 -0.46 1.50 11.87
C PRO A 38 0.61 0.40 11.73
N ARG A 39 0.36 -0.60 10.87
CA ARG A 39 1.28 -1.70 10.59
C ARG A 39 2.26 -1.43 9.44
N GLY A 40 2.11 -0.31 8.73
CA GLY A 40 2.93 0.04 7.56
C GLY A 40 2.13 0.52 6.35
N ARG A 41 2.77 0.49 5.20
CA ARG A 41 2.27 0.94 3.90
C ARG A 41 1.61 -0.23 3.18
N CYS A 42 0.41 -0.03 2.65
CA CYS A 42 -0.31 -1.02 1.87
C CYS A 42 -0.63 -0.48 0.48
N ALA A 43 -0.27 -1.23 -0.56
CA ALA A 43 -0.73 -0.98 -1.93
C ALA A 43 -2.23 -1.30 -2.02
N THR A 44 -3.01 -0.41 -2.62
CA THR A 44 -4.45 -0.60 -2.81
C THR A 44 -4.72 -1.48 -4.03
N PRO A 45 -5.93 -2.05 -4.17
CA PRO A 45 -6.30 -2.77 -5.38
C PRO A 45 -6.13 -1.96 -6.68
N ALA A 46 -6.25 -0.63 -6.61
CA ALA A 46 -6.03 0.26 -7.75
C ALA A 46 -4.55 0.24 -8.19
N ALA A 47 -3.60 0.27 -7.24
CA ALA A 47 -2.18 0.13 -7.54
C ALA A 47 -1.86 -1.22 -8.19
N TYR A 48 -2.39 -2.32 -7.65
CA TYR A 48 -2.20 -3.65 -8.25
C TYR A 48 -2.72 -3.70 -9.69
N ARG A 49 -3.92 -3.18 -9.95
CA ARG A 49 -4.49 -3.12 -11.31
C ARG A 49 -3.64 -2.27 -12.25
N HIS A 50 -3.14 -1.12 -11.78
CA HIS A 50 -2.26 -0.25 -12.58
C HIS A 50 -0.96 -0.95 -12.97
N LEU A 51 -0.42 -1.77 -12.07
CA LEU A 51 0.79 -2.56 -12.31
C LEU A 51 0.52 -3.87 -13.09
N GLY A 52 -0.73 -4.15 -13.50
CA GLY A 52 -1.10 -5.40 -14.15
C GLY A 52 -1.01 -6.64 -13.24
N LEU A 53 -0.97 -6.44 -11.92
CA LEU A 53 -0.87 -7.48 -10.91
C LEU A 53 -2.24 -7.87 -10.36
N LYS A 54 -2.39 -9.14 -9.95
CA LYS A 54 -3.59 -9.59 -9.24
C LYS A 54 -3.56 -9.04 -7.81
N PRO A 55 -4.57 -8.26 -7.37
CA PRO A 55 -4.60 -7.74 -6.01
C PRO A 55 -4.68 -8.89 -5.00
N PRO A 56 -4.02 -8.77 -3.83
CA PRO A 56 -4.19 -9.72 -2.75
C PRO A 56 -5.64 -9.68 -2.28
N GLU A 57 -6.18 -10.85 -1.95
CA GLU A 57 -7.52 -10.96 -1.38
C GLU A 57 -7.57 -10.12 -0.09
N PRO A 58 -8.57 -9.24 0.07
CA PRO A 58 -8.64 -8.40 1.26
C PRO A 58 -8.72 -9.30 2.51
N PRO A 59 -7.97 -9.00 3.58
CA PRO A 59 -8.11 -9.71 4.86
C PRO A 59 -9.45 -9.28 5.48
N GLY A 60 -10.57 -9.84 5.02
CA GLY A 60 -11.89 -9.45 5.50
C GLY A 60 -13.10 -9.80 4.63
N SER A 61 -12.97 -10.43 3.47
CA SER A 61 -14.12 -10.94 2.70
C SER A 61 -14.71 -12.25 3.27
N GLY A 62 -14.78 -12.34 4.61
CA GLY A 62 -15.43 -13.41 5.37
C GLY A 62 -16.69 -12.96 6.11
N GLN A 63 -17.19 -11.74 5.91
CA GLN A 63 -18.52 -11.34 6.39
C GLN A 63 -19.50 -11.24 5.21
N GLN A 64 -19.91 -12.41 4.73
CA GLN A 64 -21.19 -12.54 4.04
C GLN A 64 -22.16 -13.22 5.02
N SER A 65 -23.21 -12.46 5.37
CA SER A 65 -24.53 -12.95 5.76
C SER A 65 -24.64 -13.67 7.12
N LEU A 66 -24.95 -12.91 8.18
CA LEU A 66 -25.89 -13.36 9.20
C LEU A 66 -27.14 -12.49 9.09
N PHE A 67 -28.07 -12.96 8.26
CA PHE A 67 -29.50 -12.82 8.58
C PHE A 67 -29.81 -13.74 9.75
#